data_AF-A0A2M6WCP5-F1
#
_entry.id   AF-A0A2M6WCP5-F1
#
_cell.length_a   1.000
_cell.length_b   1.000
_cell.length_c   1.000
_cell.angle_alpha   90.00
_cell.angle_beta   90.00
_cell.angle_gamma   90.00
#
_symmetry.space_group_name_H-M   'P 1'
#
loop_
_entity.id
_entity.type
_entity.pdbx_description
1 polymer ?
#
loop_
_entity_poly.entity_id
_entity_poly.type
_entity_poly.pdbx_seq_one_letter_code
_entity_poly.pdbx_strand_id
1 'polypeptide(L)'
;MKKKIIILVIVALALNFGFKPATAAVDQRTVDYLSQARQSAWITQALRATGQNNLDLSYLESFNPANATDVAKAVLAIVAGGENPYDFQETDFVALLTDYAEEGQIGSPSLLNDDFWGIMALISAGESLQSEVITGARDFILAAQNEDGGWGWAPETGSDTNDTAAAIMALLSAGISKDDQVIQSAVSYLAGSQNEDGGFPFAEGESDAGSDAWVITALNKLDIDPAGWTVGDNNPISHLESLMLEDGSFRWLIDDEEGNLLMTAYAAVALSGQFFPVAYYQPENNQNDEDNNQAEENNDQNNNEEEQNSGYYHLRIEGPEATICDRQIEGTTALDIVENAAELCDFDYNITQTEYGPYLDMIAGYQAEGSDGWQYWINWQAANVGAGDYDLELGDQVLWAFGAWSIQPMSISVSDDNPEPEENITATVEYFNGTNWLPVNQAWVVSEGQNYQTNEEGQASLSFDQVGSYEIYAEKENFIRTNRQNIIIGSGVSQSVGLTVVVDNNQVQNNNNEDERTLSFVLDISDLDFGTLRPGQTASQIVRISNNGEVGVYLEGIVQGDSLFEDNLYLDNDNWENYGVSIDSGRNSDLSVRLVIPQNYNSNGQKSADLIFWASSN
;
A
#
# COMPACT_ATOMS: atom_id res chain seq x y z
N MET A 1 -24.51 -34.89 -48.94
CA MET A 1 -23.14 -34.93 -48.38
C MET A 1 -22.92 -33.67 -47.58
N LYS A 2 -22.69 -33.72 -46.27
CA LYS A 2 -22.25 -32.56 -45.48
C LYS A 2 -20.74 -32.66 -45.29
N LYS A 3 -19.99 -31.59 -45.59
CA LYS A 3 -18.56 -31.50 -45.25
C LYS A 3 -18.45 -31.33 -43.73
N LYS A 4 -17.57 -32.09 -43.07
CA LYS A 4 -17.01 -31.65 -41.79
C LYS A 4 -15.85 -30.71 -42.10
N ILE A 5 -15.82 -29.55 -41.45
CA ILE A 5 -14.59 -28.77 -41.29
C ILE A 5 -13.95 -29.28 -40.00
N ILE A 6 -12.64 -29.53 -40.03
CA ILE A 6 -11.86 -29.84 -38.84
C ILE A 6 -11.10 -28.56 -38.51
N ILE A 7 -11.46 -27.93 -37.39
CA ILE A 7 -10.64 -26.86 -36.80
C ILE A 7 -9.61 -27.58 -35.92
N LEU A 8 -8.33 -27.29 -36.15
CA LEU A 8 -7.23 -27.86 -35.39
C LEU A 8 -6.91 -26.90 -34.24
N VAL A 9 -7.48 -27.13 -33.06
CA VAL A 9 -7.09 -26.40 -31.85
C VAL A 9 -5.73 -26.91 -31.42
N ILE A 10 -4.72 -26.05 -31.44
CA ILE A 10 -3.41 -26.32 -30.86
C ILE A 10 -3.52 -26.00 -29.37
N VAL A 11 -3.64 -27.03 -28.53
CA VAL A 11 -3.52 -26.87 -27.08
C VAL A 11 -2.04 -26.79 -26.75
N ALA A 12 -1.58 -25.61 -26.35
CA ALA A 12 -0.29 -25.47 -25.68
C ALA A 12 -0.44 -25.98 -24.24
N LEU A 13 0.24 -27.07 -23.88
CA LEU A 13 0.41 -27.43 -22.48
C LEU A 13 1.48 -26.50 -21.88
N ALA A 14 1.04 -25.45 -21.19
CA ALA A 14 1.86 -24.82 -20.17
C ALA A 14 2.01 -25.83 -19.02
N LEU A 15 3.25 -26.28 -18.77
CA LEU A 15 3.58 -27.05 -17.59
C LEU A 15 3.96 -26.05 -16.49
N ASN A 16 2.99 -25.63 -15.70
CA ASN A 16 3.25 -24.83 -14.50
C ASN A 16 4.01 -25.69 -13.48
N PHE A 17 5.34 -25.64 -13.56
CA PHE A 17 6.16 -25.75 -12.38
C PHE A 17 5.87 -24.52 -11.51
N GLY A 18 5.73 -24.71 -10.20
CA GLY A 18 5.64 -23.59 -9.27
C GLY A 18 6.97 -22.83 -9.26
N PHE A 19 7.02 -21.73 -10.00
CA PHE A 19 7.95 -20.65 -9.69
C PHE A 19 7.41 -19.97 -8.43
N LYS A 20 8.10 -20.14 -7.30
CA LYS A 20 8.36 -18.94 -6.48
C LYS A 20 9.27 -18.09 -7.37
N PRO A 21 8.92 -16.82 -7.70
CA PRO A 21 9.88 -15.96 -8.38
C PRO A 21 11.14 -15.91 -7.52
N ALA A 22 12.31 -16.06 -8.15
CA ALA A 22 13.54 -15.80 -7.44
C ALA A 22 13.57 -14.29 -7.18
N THR A 23 13.55 -13.88 -5.91
CA THR A 23 13.70 -12.47 -5.54
C THR A 23 14.96 -11.94 -6.21
N ALA A 24 14.78 -10.98 -7.12
CA ALA A 24 15.90 -10.29 -7.72
C ALA A 24 16.59 -9.51 -6.60
N ALA A 25 17.77 -9.96 -6.20
CA ALA A 25 18.55 -9.19 -5.24
C ALA A 25 18.92 -7.86 -5.92
N VAL A 26 18.40 -6.75 -5.38
CA VAL A 26 18.67 -5.38 -5.86
C VAL A 26 20.17 -5.22 -6.08
N ASP A 27 20.55 -4.61 -7.20
CA ASP A 27 21.96 -4.50 -7.57
C ASP A 27 22.74 -3.82 -6.44
N GLN A 28 23.81 -4.46 -5.97
CA GLN A 28 24.63 -3.95 -4.87
C GLN A 28 25.14 -2.53 -5.15
N ARG A 29 25.29 -2.13 -6.42
CA ARG A 29 25.64 -0.75 -6.81
C ARG A 29 24.58 0.26 -6.38
N THR A 30 23.29 -0.08 -6.50
CA THR A 30 22.16 0.74 -6.04
C THR A 30 22.19 0.90 -4.52
N VAL A 31 22.42 -0.20 -3.78
CA VAL A 31 22.55 -0.19 -2.31
C VAL A 31 23.78 0.63 -1.89
N ASP A 32 24.91 0.47 -2.55
CA ASP A 32 26.16 1.20 -2.30
C ASP A 32 25.99 2.71 -2.60
N TYR A 33 25.25 3.08 -3.65
CA TYR A 33 24.95 4.47 -4.00
C TYR A 33 24.09 5.14 -2.91
N LEU A 34 22.98 4.51 -2.53
CA LEU A 34 22.08 4.98 -1.47
C LEU A 34 22.79 5.08 -0.11
N SER A 35 23.67 4.12 0.20
CA SER A 35 24.48 4.11 1.44
C SER A 35 25.56 5.21 1.49
N GLN A 36 25.90 5.83 0.35
CA GLN A 36 26.88 6.91 0.27
C GLN A 36 26.23 8.31 0.14
N ALA A 37 24.91 8.36 -0.09
CA ALA A 37 24.15 9.60 -0.19
C ALA A 37 23.92 10.27 1.17
N ARG A 38 23.51 11.55 1.16
CA ARG A 38 22.95 12.21 2.34
C ARG A 38 21.61 11.55 2.69
N GLN A 39 21.51 10.99 3.89
CA GLN A 39 20.35 10.19 4.31
C GLN A 39 19.07 11.04 4.47
N SER A 40 17.94 10.40 4.23
CA SER A 40 16.57 10.96 4.28
C SER A 40 15.55 9.84 4.47
N ALA A 41 14.30 10.17 4.79
CA ALA A 41 13.24 9.19 5.05
C ALA A 41 13.03 8.16 3.92
N TRP A 42 13.20 8.59 2.65
CA TRP A 42 13.12 7.70 1.49
C TRP A 42 14.32 6.76 1.39
N ILE A 43 15.53 7.25 1.66
CA ILE A 43 16.75 6.45 1.59
C ILE A 43 16.81 5.46 2.76
N THR A 44 16.38 5.86 3.96
CA THR A 44 16.20 4.96 5.10
C THR A 44 15.27 3.79 4.75
N GLN A 45 14.08 4.07 4.20
CA GLN A 45 13.14 3.02 3.83
C GLN A 45 13.66 2.12 2.68
N ALA A 46 14.34 2.68 1.69
CA ALA A 46 14.97 1.93 0.60
C ALA A 46 16.12 1.01 1.08
N LEU A 47 16.97 1.51 1.98
CA LEU A 47 18.01 0.71 2.61
C LEU A 47 17.40 -0.39 3.51
N ARG A 48 16.31 -0.11 4.23
CA ARG A 48 15.58 -1.12 5.00
C ARG A 48 15.01 -2.22 4.10
N ALA A 49 14.35 -1.85 3.01
CA ALA A 49 13.79 -2.79 2.02
C ALA A 49 14.86 -3.70 1.40
N THR A 50 16.07 -3.18 1.17
CA THR A 50 17.23 -3.96 0.70
C THR A 50 17.99 -4.70 1.81
N GLY A 51 17.36 -4.89 2.98
CA GLY A 51 17.87 -5.70 4.08
C GLY A 51 18.97 -5.05 4.93
N GLN A 52 19.21 -3.75 4.79
CA GLN A 52 20.17 -3.04 5.64
C GLN A 52 19.62 -2.79 7.06
N ASN A 53 20.53 -2.63 8.01
CA ASN A 53 20.27 -2.47 9.44
C ASN A 53 21.27 -1.46 10.03
N ASN A 54 20.94 -0.83 11.16
CA ASN A 54 21.72 0.28 11.76
C ASN A 54 21.74 1.52 10.86
N LEU A 55 20.56 2.00 10.47
CA LEU A 55 20.39 3.13 9.55
C LEU A 55 20.62 4.47 10.27
N ASP A 56 21.19 5.45 9.57
CA ASP A 56 21.46 6.77 10.12
C ASP A 56 20.20 7.65 10.08
N LEU A 57 19.58 7.84 11.25
CA LEU A 57 18.42 8.71 11.47
C LEU A 57 18.79 10.12 11.98
N SER A 58 20.08 10.50 11.99
CA SER A 58 20.51 11.79 12.58
C SER A 58 19.91 13.02 11.90
N TYR A 59 19.41 12.90 10.67
CA TYR A 59 18.67 13.96 10.00
C TYR A 59 17.32 14.30 10.67
N LEU A 60 16.80 13.42 11.53
CA LEU A 60 15.61 13.67 12.34
C LEU A 60 15.91 14.40 13.68
N GLU A 61 17.17 14.51 14.11
CA GLU A 61 17.56 15.26 15.34
C GLU A 61 17.18 16.76 15.30
N SER A 62 16.97 17.30 14.10
CA SER A 62 16.53 18.69 13.87
C SER A 62 15.20 18.77 13.13
N PHE A 63 14.35 17.75 13.25
CA PHE A 63 13.05 17.69 12.59
C PHE A 63 12.07 18.74 13.17
N ASN A 64 11.33 19.40 12.28
CA ASN A 64 10.28 20.35 12.61
C ASN A 64 9.20 20.22 11.51
N PRO A 65 8.13 19.43 11.71
CA PRO A 65 7.14 19.18 10.68
C PRO A 65 6.38 20.45 10.30
N ALA A 66 6.01 20.58 9.02
CA ALA A 66 5.05 21.58 8.56
C ALA A 66 3.64 20.98 8.48
N ASN A 67 3.53 19.73 8.01
CA ASN A 67 2.26 19.04 7.73
C ASN A 67 2.26 17.58 8.25
N ALA A 68 1.10 16.90 8.15
CA ALA A 68 0.93 15.51 8.56
C ALA A 68 1.81 14.53 7.76
N THR A 69 1.98 14.78 6.45
CA THR A 69 2.84 13.96 5.57
C THR A 69 4.29 13.96 6.04
N ASP A 70 4.82 15.07 6.57
CA ASP A 70 6.18 15.11 7.15
C ASP A 70 6.30 14.17 8.35
N VAL A 71 5.32 14.22 9.27
CA VAL A 71 5.32 13.38 10.48
C VAL A 71 5.19 11.91 10.09
N ALA A 72 4.32 11.59 9.15
CA ALA A 72 4.15 10.23 8.63
C ALA A 72 5.44 9.67 8.01
N LYS A 73 6.13 10.46 7.16
CA LYS A 73 7.46 10.11 6.61
C LYS A 73 8.50 9.90 7.71
N ALA A 74 8.46 10.70 8.78
CA ALA A 74 9.37 10.54 9.93
C ALA A 74 9.06 9.25 10.73
N VAL A 75 7.79 8.96 11.05
CA VAL A 75 7.38 7.70 11.71
C VAL A 75 7.86 6.49 10.89
N LEU A 76 7.57 6.45 9.59
CA LEU A 76 8.01 5.36 8.70
C LEU A 76 9.53 5.20 8.67
N ALA A 77 10.29 6.29 8.73
CA ALA A 77 11.75 6.25 8.80
C ALA A 77 12.27 5.74 10.15
N ILE A 78 11.68 6.19 11.28
CA ILE A 78 12.01 5.74 12.63
C ILE A 78 11.81 4.23 12.75
N VAL A 79 10.64 3.74 12.33
CA VAL A 79 10.31 2.31 12.33
C VAL A 79 11.20 1.51 11.35
N ALA A 80 11.49 2.05 10.16
CA ALA A 80 12.43 1.43 9.23
C ALA A 80 13.88 1.36 9.76
N GLY A 81 14.28 2.29 10.64
CA GLY A 81 15.54 2.23 11.38
C GLY A 81 15.57 1.20 12.51
N GLY A 82 14.40 0.74 12.97
CA GLY A 82 14.24 -0.16 14.12
C GLY A 82 14.08 0.55 15.47
N GLU A 83 13.72 1.84 15.46
CA GLU A 83 13.57 2.68 16.65
C GLU A 83 12.08 2.84 17.07
N ASN A 84 11.84 3.29 18.29
CA ASN A 84 10.49 3.46 18.85
C ASN A 84 9.84 4.81 18.43
N PRO A 85 8.74 4.84 17.66
CA PRO A 85 8.10 6.08 17.24
C PRO A 85 7.33 6.81 18.36
N TYR A 86 7.01 6.15 19.47
CA TYR A 86 6.31 6.75 20.63
C TYR A 86 7.26 7.46 21.61
N ASP A 87 8.57 7.26 21.51
CA ASP A 87 9.59 7.98 22.31
C ASP A 87 10.90 8.11 21.51
N PHE A 88 10.80 8.67 20.30
CA PHE A 88 11.99 8.97 19.51
C PHE A 88 12.53 10.33 19.92
N GLN A 89 13.64 10.33 20.67
CA GLN A 89 14.32 11.55 21.15
C GLN A 89 13.42 12.46 22.02
N GLU A 90 12.80 11.90 23.07
CA GLU A 90 11.85 12.61 23.96
C GLU A 90 10.57 13.12 23.24
N THR A 91 10.27 12.59 22.04
CA THR A 91 9.14 12.99 21.19
C THR A 91 8.30 11.78 20.76
N ASP A 92 6.99 11.88 20.97
CA ASP A 92 6.00 10.91 20.49
C ASP A 92 5.53 11.32 19.09
N PHE A 93 6.09 10.70 18.04
CA PHE A 93 5.76 10.98 16.65
C PHE A 93 4.40 10.41 16.25
N VAL A 94 3.90 9.38 16.95
CA VAL A 94 2.57 8.79 16.69
C VAL A 94 1.49 9.76 17.20
N ALA A 95 1.65 10.27 18.42
CA ALA A 95 0.78 11.31 18.95
C ALA A 95 0.78 12.56 18.06
N LEU A 96 1.96 13.04 17.62
CA LEU A 96 2.07 14.17 16.69
C LEU A 96 1.33 13.95 15.37
N LEU A 97 1.30 12.72 14.85
CA LEU A 97 0.55 12.39 13.63
C LEU A 97 -0.96 12.33 13.90
N THR A 98 -1.39 11.75 15.03
CA THR A 98 -2.82 11.73 15.40
C THR A 98 -3.38 13.11 15.77
N ASP A 99 -2.55 14.06 16.21
CA ASP A 99 -2.95 15.46 16.46
C ASP A 99 -3.33 16.21 15.16
N TYR A 100 -3.00 15.68 13.97
CA TYR A 100 -3.48 16.17 12.67
C TYR A 100 -4.82 15.55 12.23
N ALA A 101 -5.42 14.63 13.01
CA ALA A 101 -6.67 13.98 12.62
C ALA A 101 -7.90 14.87 12.89
N GLU A 102 -8.55 15.39 11.84
CA GLU A 102 -9.75 16.24 11.93
C GLU A 102 -10.82 15.84 10.91
N GLU A 103 -12.10 15.90 11.32
CA GLU A 103 -13.32 15.54 10.57
C GLU A 103 -13.36 14.15 9.89
N GLY A 104 -12.40 13.28 10.16
CA GLY A 104 -12.32 11.91 9.64
C GLY A 104 -11.18 11.66 8.66
N GLN A 105 -10.19 12.55 8.57
CA GLN A 105 -8.99 12.40 7.75
C GLN A 105 -7.74 12.87 8.52
N ILE A 106 -6.54 12.56 8.01
CA ILE A 106 -5.25 12.87 8.62
C ILE A 106 -4.57 14.00 7.83
N GLY A 107 -4.62 15.23 8.36
CA GLY A 107 -4.04 16.40 7.70
C GLY A 107 -5.09 17.34 7.11
N SER A 108 -5.05 17.55 5.79
CA SER A 108 -5.95 18.47 5.09
C SER A 108 -7.09 17.73 4.36
N PRO A 109 -8.37 18.05 4.61
CA PRO A 109 -9.52 17.44 3.90
C PRO A 109 -9.67 17.88 2.43
N SER A 110 -8.60 18.41 1.84
CA SER A 110 -8.42 18.77 0.44
C SER A 110 -7.23 18.05 -0.21
N LEU A 111 -6.73 17.01 0.43
CA LEU A 111 -5.66 16.10 0.02
C LEU A 111 -6.10 14.66 0.28
N LEU A 112 -5.34 13.69 -0.27
CA LEU A 112 -5.43 12.26 0.05
C LEU A 112 -4.06 11.67 0.40
N ASN A 113 -2.98 12.27 -0.10
CA ASN A 113 -1.62 11.79 0.14
C ASN A 113 -1.22 11.80 1.63
N ASP A 114 -1.70 12.75 2.42
CA ASP A 114 -1.52 12.76 3.89
C ASP A 114 -2.32 11.67 4.62
N ASP A 115 -3.50 11.26 4.14
CA ASP A 115 -4.15 10.02 4.58
C ASP A 115 -3.39 8.76 4.15
N PHE A 116 -2.88 8.70 2.91
CA PHE A 116 -2.11 7.55 2.41
C PHE A 116 -0.88 7.31 3.29
N TRP A 117 -0.07 8.35 3.51
CA TRP A 117 1.10 8.27 4.37
C TRP A 117 0.72 8.14 5.85
N GLY A 118 -0.35 8.82 6.30
CA GLY A 118 -0.85 8.75 7.66
C GLY A 118 -1.23 7.35 8.08
N ILE A 119 -2.07 6.66 7.29
CA ILE A 119 -2.44 5.25 7.52
C ILE A 119 -1.20 4.37 7.51
N MET A 120 -0.34 4.48 6.48
CA MET A 120 0.86 3.65 6.38
C MET A 120 1.79 3.86 7.60
N ALA A 121 1.95 5.09 8.07
CA ALA A 121 2.75 5.43 9.24
C ALA A 121 2.15 4.93 10.56
N LEU A 122 0.85 5.12 10.79
CA LEU A 122 0.18 4.64 12.00
C LEU A 122 0.21 3.11 12.08
N ILE A 123 -0.13 2.41 10.99
CA ILE A 123 -0.04 0.95 10.91
C ILE A 123 1.42 0.47 11.06
N SER A 124 2.40 1.19 10.50
CA SER A 124 3.82 0.92 10.73
C SER A 124 4.21 1.10 12.21
N ALA A 125 3.63 2.05 12.93
CA ALA A 125 3.81 2.21 14.37
C ALA A 125 3.04 1.19 15.23
N GLY A 126 2.31 0.25 14.63
CA GLY A 126 1.52 -0.76 15.33
C GLY A 126 0.16 -0.26 15.85
N GLU A 127 -0.34 0.88 15.36
CA GLU A 127 -1.68 1.36 15.72
C GLU A 127 -2.78 0.43 15.22
N SER A 128 -3.92 0.44 15.92
CA SER A 128 -5.00 -0.49 15.62
C SER A 128 -5.72 -0.15 14.32
N LEU A 129 -5.97 -1.16 13.48
CA LEU A 129 -6.92 -1.13 12.35
C LEU A 129 -8.35 -0.66 12.74
N GLN A 130 -8.65 -0.59 14.03
CA GLN A 130 -9.92 -0.15 14.61
C GLN A 130 -9.81 1.20 15.35
N SER A 131 -8.70 1.92 15.22
CA SER A 131 -8.59 3.29 15.75
C SER A 131 -9.45 4.24 14.92
N GLU A 132 -10.12 5.19 15.59
CA GLU A 132 -11.04 6.12 14.92
C GLU A 132 -10.34 6.90 13.78
N VAL A 133 -9.05 7.21 13.96
CA VAL A 133 -8.19 7.88 12.98
C VAL A 133 -7.95 7.02 11.72
N ILE A 134 -7.50 5.77 11.87
CA ILE A 134 -7.26 4.87 10.73
C ILE A 134 -8.58 4.53 10.03
N THR A 135 -9.66 4.28 10.77
CA THR A 135 -10.97 4.00 10.17
C THR A 135 -11.52 5.19 9.40
N GLY A 136 -11.36 6.41 9.92
CA GLY A 136 -11.77 7.64 9.24
C GLY A 136 -11.01 7.82 7.94
N ALA A 137 -9.67 7.90 8.01
CA ALA A 137 -8.79 8.11 6.86
C ALA A 137 -9.04 7.08 5.75
N ARG A 138 -9.22 5.81 6.11
CA ARG A 138 -9.58 4.74 5.17
C ARG A 138 -10.93 5.03 4.51
N ASP A 139 -11.96 5.32 5.29
CA ASP A 139 -13.32 5.54 4.77
C ASP A 139 -13.42 6.82 3.93
N PHE A 140 -12.56 7.82 4.19
CA PHE A 140 -12.37 9.02 3.37
C PHE A 140 -11.68 8.72 2.02
N ILE A 141 -10.59 7.94 2.01
CA ILE A 141 -9.96 7.47 0.77
C ILE A 141 -10.95 6.65 -0.07
N LEU A 142 -11.69 5.71 0.55
CA LEU A 142 -12.71 4.92 -0.14
C LEU A 142 -13.79 5.79 -0.80
N ALA A 143 -14.21 6.87 -0.13
CA ALA A 143 -15.19 7.81 -0.67
C ALA A 143 -14.65 8.70 -1.82
N ALA A 144 -13.33 8.73 -2.03
CA ALA A 144 -12.67 9.60 -3.01
C ALA A 144 -12.17 8.88 -4.28
N GLN A 145 -12.51 7.60 -4.48
CA GLN A 145 -12.17 6.87 -5.72
C GLN A 145 -12.96 7.42 -6.93
N ASN A 146 -12.28 7.54 -8.07
CA ASN A 146 -12.88 8.00 -9.33
C ASN A 146 -13.58 6.86 -10.12
N GLU A 147 -14.49 7.19 -11.05
CA GLU A 147 -15.19 6.22 -11.93
C GLU A 147 -14.25 5.33 -12.76
N ASP A 148 -13.00 5.73 -12.96
CA ASP A 148 -11.98 4.95 -13.66
C ASP A 148 -11.26 3.92 -12.77
N GLY A 149 -11.49 3.96 -11.46
CA GLY A 149 -10.89 3.09 -10.46
C GLY A 149 -9.65 3.64 -9.78
N GLY A 150 -9.10 4.78 -10.22
CA GLY A 150 -7.93 5.39 -9.60
C GLY A 150 -8.23 6.45 -8.54
N TRP A 151 -7.16 7.02 -8.02
CA TRP A 151 -7.14 8.26 -7.21
C TRP A 151 -6.09 9.21 -7.78
N GLY A 152 -6.35 10.51 -7.64
CA GLY A 152 -5.31 11.54 -7.69
C GLY A 152 -4.97 12.02 -6.28
N TRP A 153 -4.02 12.94 -6.18
CA TRP A 153 -3.52 13.59 -4.96
C TRP A 153 -4.55 14.15 -3.96
N ALA A 154 -5.80 14.39 -4.38
CA ALA A 154 -6.88 14.96 -3.57
C ALA A 154 -8.27 14.45 -4.00
N PRO A 155 -9.30 14.56 -3.14
CA PRO A 155 -10.66 14.22 -3.51
C PRO A 155 -11.15 15.12 -4.65
N GLU A 156 -11.94 14.57 -5.57
CA GLU A 156 -12.36 15.24 -6.80
C GLU A 156 -11.18 15.72 -7.68
N THR A 157 -10.01 15.04 -7.64
CA THR A 157 -8.91 15.22 -8.61
C THR A 157 -8.56 13.94 -9.36
N GLY A 158 -8.26 14.11 -10.66
CA GLY A 158 -8.18 13.02 -11.63
C GLY A 158 -7.05 12.03 -11.38
N SER A 159 -7.36 10.76 -11.62
CA SER A 159 -6.49 9.63 -11.33
C SER A 159 -5.13 9.67 -12.03
N ASP A 160 -4.09 9.35 -11.26
CA ASP A 160 -2.71 9.14 -11.71
C ASP A 160 -2.14 7.83 -11.12
N THR A 161 -1.03 7.33 -11.66
CA THR A 161 -0.49 6.01 -11.26
C THR A 161 0.11 5.98 -9.87
N ASN A 162 0.54 7.14 -9.35
CA ASN A 162 1.35 7.21 -8.13
C ASN A 162 0.46 7.35 -6.90
N ASP A 163 -0.52 8.26 -6.96
CA ASP A 163 -1.55 8.36 -5.94
C ASP A 163 -2.49 7.13 -5.97
N THR A 164 -2.77 6.52 -7.13
CA THR A 164 -3.47 5.22 -7.17
C THR A 164 -2.65 4.09 -6.52
N ALA A 165 -1.34 4.02 -6.76
CA ALA A 165 -0.47 3.03 -6.12
C ALA A 165 -0.33 3.25 -4.60
N ALA A 166 -0.25 4.51 -4.16
CA ALA A 166 -0.22 4.88 -2.75
C ALA A 166 -1.55 4.56 -2.05
N ALA A 167 -2.69 4.85 -2.68
CA ALA A 167 -4.03 4.50 -2.19
C ALA A 167 -4.18 2.98 -2.02
N ILE A 168 -3.75 2.18 -3.01
CA ILE A 168 -3.72 0.70 -2.89
C ILE A 168 -2.91 0.28 -1.65
N MET A 169 -1.68 0.77 -1.48
CA MET A 169 -0.85 0.38 -0.33
C MET A 169 -1.43 0.84 1.01
N ALA A 170 -2.04 2.02 1.07
CA ALA A 170 -2.69 2.55 2.26
C ALA A 170 -3.94 1.73 2.62
N LEU A 171 -4.86 1.50 1.68
CA LEU A 171 -6.10 0.74 1.90
C LEU A 171 -5.82 -0.72 2.30
N LEU A 172 -4.86 -1.38 1.65
CA LEU A 172 -4.42 -2.73 2.04
C LEU A 172 -3.77 -2.75 3.44
N SER A 173 -3.09 -1.66 3.82
CA SER A 173 -2.55 -1.50 5.18
C SER A 173 -3.64 -1.18 6.21
N ALA A 174 -4.74 -0.53 5.82
CA ALA A 174 -5.94 -0.33 6.60
C ALA A 174 -6.91 -1.53 6.63
N GLY A 175 -6.48 -2.68 6.09
CA GLY A 175 -7.19 -3.95 6.17
C GLY A 175 -8.28 -4.18 5.11
N ILE A 176 -8.33 -3.38 4.04
CA ILE A 176 -9.14 -3.69 2.85
C ILE A 176 -8.57 -4.93 2.17
N SER A 177 -9.44 -5.80 1.65
CA SER A 177 -9.00 -7.00 0.92
C SER A 177 -8.41 -6.62 -0.44
N LYS A 178 -7.37 -7.32 -0.88
CA LYS A 178 -6.88 -7.18 -2.26
C LYS A 178 -7.87 -7.69 -3.31
N ASP A 179 -8.81 -8.53 -2.90
CA ASP A 179 -9.91 -9.03 -3.75
C ASP A 179 -11.15 -8.10 -3.71
N ASP A 180 -11.10 -6.99 -2.96
CA ASP A 180 -12.17 -5.98 -2.90
C ASP A 180 -12.30 -5.24 -4.25
N GLN A 181 -13.53 -4.97 -4.69
CA GLN A 181 -13.77 -4.31 -5.99
C GLN A 181 -13.15 -2.91 -6.07
N VAL A 182 -12.97 -2.18 -4.96
CA VAL A 182 -12.22 -0.91 -4.93
C VAL A 182 -10.77 -1.14 -5.35
N ILE A 183 -10.11 -2.16 -4.81
CA ILE A 183 -8.73 -2.51 -5.16
C ILE A 183 -8.65 -3.10 -6.57
N GLN A 184 -9.59 -3.95 -6.98
CA GLN A 184 -9.61 -4.54 -8.33
C GLN A 184 -9.86 -3.48 -9.42
N SER A 185 -10.66 -2.44 -9.14
CA SER A 185 -10.81 -1.27 -10.01
C SER A 185 -9.49 -0.51 -10.15
N ALA A 186 -8.77 -0.27 -9.04
CA ALA A 186 -7.49 0.42 -9.04
C ALA A 186 -6.38 -0.36 -9.78
N VAL A 187 -6.34 -1.67 -9.60
CA VAL A 187 -5.45 -2.57 -10.37
C VAL A 187 -5.82 -2.55 -11.86
N SER A 188 -7.10 -2.43 -12.20
CA SER A 188 -7.57 -2.31 -13.59
C SER A 188 -7.23 -0.95 -14.21
N TYR A 189 -7.29 0.14 -13.44
CA TYR A 189 -6.80 1.47 -13.82
C TYR A 189 -5.31 1.40 -14.17
N LEU A 190 -4.48 0.90 -13.25
CA LEU A 190 -3.04 0.77 -13.46
C LEU A 190 -2.71 -0.10 -14.68
N ALA A 191 -3.43 -1.22 -14.88
CA ALA A 191 -3.27 -2.07 -16.06
C ALA A 191 -3.69 -1.38 -17.38
N GLY A 192 -4.56 -0.37 -17.31
CA GLY A 192 -4.93 0.49 -18.45
C GLY A 192 -3.87 1.54 -18.79
N SER A 193 -3.06 1.96 -17.81
CA SER A 193 -2.03 3.00 -17.95
C SER A 193 -0.64 2.48 -18.38
N GLN A 194 -0.48 1.17 -18.64
CA GLN A 194 0.80 0.60 -19.05
C GLN A 194 1.17 0.94 -20.51
N ASN A 195 2.38 1.45 -20.74
CA ASN A 195 2.89 1.88 -22.04
C ASN A 195 3.45 0.73 -22.92
N GLU A 196 3.69 1.01 -24.22
CA GLU A 196 4.28 0.01 -25.15
C GLU A 196 5.71 -0.43 -24.76
N ASP A 197 6.43 0.38 -23.99
CA ASP A 197 7.74 0.06 -23.40
C ASP A 197 7.66 -0.82 -22.14
N GLY A 198 6.45 -1.10 -21.65
CA GLY A 198 6.18 -1.92 -20.47
C GLY A 198 6.21 -1.18 -19.14
N GLY A 199 6.59 0.10 -19.12
CA GLY A 199 6.55 0.95 -17.92
C GLY A 199 5.26 1.75 -17.78
N PHE A 200 5.28 2.71 -16.85
CA PHE A 200 4.15 3.60 -16.54
C PHE A 200 4.55 5.08 -16.58
N PRO A 201 3.72 5.96 -17.18
CA PRO A 201 3.81 7.40 -16.97
C PRO A 201 3.06 7.80 -15.69
N PHE A 202 3.36 8.96 -15.11
CA PHE A 202 2.58 9.51 -13.99
C PHE A 202 1.06 9.54 -14.27
N ALA A 203 0.62 10.07 -15.43
CA ALA A 203 -0.80 10.08 -15.82
C ALA A 203 -0.99 9.92 -17.34
N GLU A 204 -0.37 10.79 -18.15
CA GLU A 204 -0.22 10.62 -19.60
C GLU A 204 1.23 10.97 -19.97
N GLY A 205 1.88 10.18 -20.84
CA GLY A 205 3.19 10.54 -21.38
C GLY A 205 4.17 9.37 -21.54
N GLU A 206 5.46 9.70 -21.43
CA GLU A 206 6.56 8.74 -21.44
C GLU A 206 6.70 8.07 -20.07
N SER A 207 7.14 6.80 -20.05
CA SER A 207 7.30 6.03 -18.81
C SER A 207 8.49 6.50 -17.97
N ASP A 208 8.35 6.52 -16.65
CA ASP A 208 9.37 7.06 -15.74
C ASP A 208 9.66 6.17 -14.53
N ALA A 209 10.88 6.25 -14.00
CA ALA A 209 11.36 5.37 -12.91
C ALA A 209 10.58 5.49 -11.60
N GLY A 210 10.00 6.65 -11.33
CA GLY A 210 9.20 6.88 -10.13
C GLY A 210 7.86 6.17 -10.26
N SER A 211 7.18 6.38 -11.39
CA SER A 211 5.87 5.79 -11.66
C SER A 211 5.94 4.27 -11.85
N ASP A 212 6.98 3.77 -12.53
CA ASP A 212 7.34 2.35 -12.52
C ASP A 212 7.47 1.82 -11.10
N ALA A 213 8.29 2.46 -10.27
CA ALA A 213 8.57 1.99 -8.93
C ALA A 213 7.32 1.99 -8.04
N TRP A 214 6.48 3.04 -8.09
CA TRP A 214 5.22 3.08 -7.34
C TRP A 214 4.29 1.92 -7.72
N VAL A 215 4.07 1.70 -9.03
CA VAL A 215 3.19 0.61 -9.49
C VAL A 215 3.77 -0.76 -9.15
N ILE A 216 5.07 -1.00 -9.39
CA ILE A 216 5.75 -2.24 -8.99
C ILE A 216 5.61 -2.49 -7.48
N THR A 217 5.74 -1.44 -6.67
CA THR A 217 5.62 -1.53 -5.20
C THR A 217 4.19 -1.86 -4.75
N ALA A 218 3.17 -1.30 -5.41
CA ALA A 218 1.77 -1.68 -5.18
C ALA A 218 1.47 -3.12 -5.65
N LEU A 219 2.03 -3.56 -6.79
CA LEU A 219 1.90 -4.95 -7.27
C LEU A 219 2.57 -5.95 -6.32
N ASN A 220 3.74 -5.62 -5.77
CA ASN A 220 4.36 -6.40 -4.68
C ASN A 220 3.41 -6.52 -3.47
N LYS A 221 2.76 -5.43 -3.04
CA LYS A 221 1.78 -5.41 -1.92
C LYS A 221 0.53 -6.27 -2.17
N LEU A 222 0.19 -6.50 -3.45
CA LEU A 222 -0.94 -7.33 -3.89
C LEU A 222 -0.57 -8.82 -4.08
N ASP A 223 0.69 -9.21 -3.90
CA ASP A 223 1.28 -10.49 -4.34
C ASP A 223 1.12 -10.76 -5.86
N ILE A 224 1.08 -9.70 -6.67
CA ILE A 224 1.00 -9.79 -8.14
C ILE A 224 2.43 -9.68 -8.71
N ASP A 225 2.89 -10.72 -9.40
CA ASP A 225 4.19 -10.70 -10.11
C ASP A 225 4.22 -9.58 -11.17
N PRO A 226 5.01 -8.50 -10.97
CA PRO A 226 5.04 -7.38 -11.91
C PRO A 226 5.61 -7.81 -13.28
N ALA A 227 6.49 -8.80 -13.33
CA ALA A 227 7.00 -9.33 -14.60
C ALA A 227 5.92 -10.07 -15.42
N GLY A 228 4.77 -10.38 -14.81
CA GLY A 228 3.59 -10.91 -15.50
C GLY A 228 2.81 -9.88 -16.31
N TRP A 229 3.03 -8.58 -16.08
CA TRP A 229 2.37 -7.47 -16.80
C TRP A 229 3.09 -7.19 -18.11
N THR A 230 2.88 -8.05 -19.11
CA THR A 230 3.68 -8.04 -20.34
C THR A 230 3.05 -7.26 -21.48
N VAL A 231 3.76 -6.25 -22.01
CA VAL A 231 3.45 -5.60 -23.29
C VAL A 231 4.49 -6.04 -24.33
N GLY A 232 4.13 -7.04 -25.13
CA GLY A 232 5.06 -7.65 -26.10
C GLY A 232 6.12 -8.51 -25.41
N ASP A 233 7.39 -8.12 -25.53
CA ASP A 233 8.52 -8.72 -24.79
C ASP A 233 8.89 -7.90 -23.52
N ASN A 234 8.22 -6.76 -23.27
CA ASN A 234 8.49 -5.82 -22.18
C ASN A 234 7.57 -6.03 -20.97
N ASN A 235 7.97 -5.55 -19.80
CA ASN A 235 7.21 -5.49 -18.53
C ASN A 235 7.80 -4.41 -17.59
N PRO A 236 7.15 -4.04 -16.47
CA PRO A 236 7.58 -2.94 -15.60
C PRO A 236 8.98 -3.13 -15.01
N ILE A 237 9.32 -4.34 -14.55
CA ILE A 237 10.67 -4.65 -14.04
C ILE A 237 11.72 -4.36 -15.13
N SER A 238 11.48 -4.81 -16.36
CA SER A 238 12.42 -4.60 -17.46
C SER A 238 12.50 -3.16 -17.96
N HIS A 239 11.44 -2.35 -17.78
CA HIS A 239 11.51 -0.91 -18.07
C HIS A 239 12.32 -0.19 -16.97
N LEU A 240 11.99 -0.42 -15.70
CA LEU A 240 12.72 0.15 -14.56
C LEU A 240 14.21 -0.22 -14.56
N GLU A 241 14.55 -1.50 -14.78
CA GLU A 241 15.93 -1.97 -14.94
C GLU A 241 16.68 -1.27 -16.08
N SER A 242 15.98 -0.83 -17.14
CA SER A 242 16.59 -0.11 -18.27
C SER A 242 17.01 1.33 -17.92
N LEU A 243 16.43 1.90 -16.85
CA LEU A 243 16.72 3.24 -16.35
C LEU A 243 17.94 3.26 -15.40
N MET A 244 18.51 2.09 -15.04
CA MET A 244 19.68 1.96 -14.17
C MET A 244 21.01 2.27 -14.90
N LEU A 245 21.86 3.09 -14.28
CA LEU A 245 23.20 3.47 -14.75
C LEU A 245 24.31 2.47 -14.37
N GLU A 246 25.54 2.71 -14.87
CA GLU A 246 26.72 1.89 -14.54
C GLU A 246 27.11 1.99 -13.05
N ASP A 247 26.74 3.07 -12.34
CA ASP A 247 26.97 3.25 -10.91
C ASP A 247 25.82 2.73 -10.00
N GLY A 248 24.73 2.22 -10.59
CA GLY A 248 23.58 1.67 -9.85
C GLY A 248 22.50 2.70 -9.48
N SER A 249 22.68 3.98 -9.82
CA SER A 249 21.59 4.97 -9.74
C SER A 249 20.59 4.80 -10.88
N PHE A 250 19.36 5.28 -10.69
CA PHE A 250 18.29 5.23 -11.70
C PHE A 250 18.01 6.63 -12.24
N ARG A 251 17.81 6.75 -13.56
CA ARG A 251 17.31 7.96 -14.23
C ARG A 251 15.89 8.31 -13.74
N TRP A 252 15.36 9.47 -14.13
CA TRP A 252 13.90 9.68 -14.10
C TRP A 252 13.28 9.20 -15.42
N LEU A 253 13.77 9.73 -16.54
CA LEU A 253 13.39 9.35 -17.90
C LEU A 253 14.55 8.69 -18.67
N ILE A 254 14.23 7.87 -19.66
CA ILE A 254 15.21 7.05 -20.39
C ILE A 254 16.35 7.86 -21.06
N ASP A 255 16.11 9.11 -21.43
CA ASP A 255 17.10 9.98 -22.09
C ASP A 255 18.01 10.79 -21.11
N ASP A 256 17.75 10.79 -19.80
CA ASP A 256 18.51 11.60 -18.81
C ASP A 256 20.00 11.19 -18.74
N GLU A 257 20.95 12.13 -18.74
CA GLU A 257 22.38 11.78 -18.68
C GLU A 257 22.88 11.40 -17.25
N GLU A 258 22.18 11.82 -16.20
CA GLU A 258 22.55 11.64 -14.79
C GLU A 258 21.45 10.86 -14.02
N GLY A 259 21.80 10.20 -12.91
CA GLY A 259 20.87 9.43 -12.09
C GLY A 259 20.27 10.25 -10.96
N ASN A 260 18.98 10.07 -10.70
CA ASN A 260 18.23 10.79 -9.65
C ASN A 260 18.18 9.97 -8.35
N LEU A 261 18.54 10.59 -7.23
CA LEU A 261 18.64 9.94 -5.92
C LEU A 261 17.29 9.45 -5.39
N LEU A 262 16.19 10.16 -5.65
CA LEU A 262 14.86 9.77 -5.22
C LEU A 262 14.32 8.59 -6.03
N MET A 263 14.50 8.63 -7.36
CA MET A 263 14.15 7.51 -8.24
C MET A 263 14.94 6.25 -7.88
N THR A 264 16.23 6.41 -7.53
CA THR A 264 17.09 5.32 -7.04
C THR A 264 16.56 4.70 -5.74
N ALA A 265 16.00 5.52 -4.83
CA ALA A 265 15.41 5.03 -3.59
C ALA A 265 14.09 4.27 -3.84
N TYR A 266 13.18 4.82 -4.66
CA TYR A 266 11.94 4.13 -5.04
C TYR A 266 12.22 2.81 -5.77
N ALA A 267 13.13 2.83 -6.75
CA ALA A 267 13.52 1.63 -7.50
C ALA A 267 14.10 0.53 -6.60
N ALA A 268 14.86 0.89 -5.57
CA ALA A 268 15.39 -0.07 -4.60
C ALA A 268 14.31 -0.73 -3.73
N VAL A 269 13.23 -0.02 -3.37
CA VAL A 269 12.06 -0.65 -2.72
C VAL A 269 11.37 -1.60 -3.72
N ALA A 270 10.99 -1.08 -4.89
CA ALA A 270 10.27 -1.81 -5.92
C ALA A 270 10.96 -3.13 -6.34
N LEU A 271 12.25 -3.06 -6.68
CA LEU A 271 13.03 -4.21 -7.16
C LEU A 271 13.43 -5.19 -6.04
N SER A 272 13.30 -4.82 -4.76
CA SER A 272 13.53 -5.74 -3.64
C SER A 272 12.37 -6.72 -3.40
N GLY A 273 11.23 -6.52 -4.08
CA GLY A 273 9.99 -7.25 -3.81
C GLY A 273 9.27 -6.78 -2.54
N GLN A 274 9.72 -5.68 -1.93
CA GLN A 274 9.09 -5.07 -0.75
C GLN A 274 8.04 -4.03 -1.16
N PHE A 275 7.33 -3.53 -0.16
CA PHE A 275 6.29 -2.51 -0.28
C PHE A 275 6.29 -1.57 0.93
N PHE A 276 5.59 -0.44 0.82
CA PHE A 276 5.31 0.41 1.98
C PHE A 276 4.10 -0.13 2.78
N PRO A 277 4.12 -0.08 4.13
CA PRO A 277 5.28 0.14 5.00
C PRO A 277 6.34 -0.97 4.90
N VAL A 278 7.61 -0.57 4.82
CA VAL A 278 8.78 -1.48 4.72
C VAL A 278 9.22 -2.10 6.05
N ALA A 279 8.56 -1.71 7.15
CA ALA A 279 8.81 -2.17 8.51
C ALA A 279 7.58 -1.89 9.40
N TYR A 280 7.49 -2.62 10.52
CA TYR A 280 6.46 -2.46 11.54
C TYR A 280 7.14 -2.47 12.92
N TYR A 281 6.72 -1.56 13.79
CA TYR A 281 7.23 -1.43 15.15
C TYR A 281 6.71 -2.56 16.03
N GLN A 282 7.57 -3.09 16.89
CA GLN A 282 7.24 -4.11 17.86
C GLN A 282 7.57 -3.58 19.25
N PRO A 283 6.58 -3.34 20.14
CA PRO A 283 6.83 -2.82 21.46
C PRO A 283 7.60 -3.84 22.31
N GLU A 284 8.69 -3.41 22.95
CA GLU A 284 9.52 -4.29 23.78
C GLU A 284 8.70 -4.94 24.92
N ASN A 285 8.55 -6.25 24.85
CA ASN A 285 7.87 -7.08 25.85
C ASN A 285 8.63 -7.09 27.19
N ASN A 286 8.42 -6.05 28.00
CA ASN A 286 9.08 -5.81 29.29
C ASN A 286 8.59 -6.77 30.40
N GLN A 287 8.81 -8.07 30.22
CA GLN A 287 8.52 -9.10 31.22
C GLN A 287 9.56 -9.17 32.34
N ASN A 288 9.58 -8.13 33.18
CA ASN A 288 10.07 -8.14 34.57
C ASN A 288 11.45 -8.79 34.81
N ASP A 289 12.53 -8.11 34.42
CA ASP A 289 13.91 -8.51 34.74
C ASP A 289 14.29 -8.20 36.21
N GLU A 290 13.50 -8.71 37.17
CA GLU A 290 13.62 -8.47 38.62
C GLU A 290 13.98 -9.71 39.47
N ASP A 291 14.44 -10.84 38.90
CA ASP A 291 15.17 -11.83 39.71
C ASP A 291 16.15 -12.76 38.92
N ASN A 292 17.43 -12.36 38.80
CA ASN A 292 18.56 -13.33 38.80
C ASN A 292 19.97 -12.70 38.99
N ASN A 293 20.17 -11.95 40.07
CA ASN A 293 21.52 -11.45 40.42
C ASN A 293 22.34 -12.50 41.22
N GLN A 294 22.59 -13.69 40.62
CA GLN A 294 23.53 -14.70 41.15
C GLN A 294 23.83 -15.91 40.21
N ALA A 295 24.89 -15.83 39.40
CA ALA A 295 25.98 -16.83 39.31
C ALA A 295 26.88 -16.58 38.08
N GLU A 296 28.20 -16.55 38.28
CA GLU A 296 29.20 -16.54 37.20
C GLU A 296 29.62 -17.97 36.78
N GLU A 297 30.31 -18.07 35.64
CA GLU A 297 31.05 -19.24 35.13
C GLU A 297 30.23 -20.49 34.74
N ASN A 298 30.07 -20.73 33.43
CA ASN A 298 30.91 -21.69 32.69
C ASN A 298 30.70 -21.57 31.16
N ASN A 299 31.75 -21.81 30.38
CA ASN A 299 31.64 -22.01 28.92
C ASN A 299 31.29 -23.48 28.63
N ASP A 300 30.37 -23.74 27.69
CA ASP A 300 30.78 -24.32 26.40
C ASP A 300 29.64 -24.41 25.37
N GLN A 301 29.98 -24.03 24.13
CA GLN A 301 29.44 -24.44 22.82
C GLN A 301 27.93 -24.64 22.58
N ASN A 302 27.45 -23.88 21.60
CA ASN A 302 26.44 -24.25 20.60
C ASN A 302 25.08 -24.77 21.09
N ASN A 303 24.07 -23.91 21.00
CA ASN A 303 23.02 -24.11 19.99
C ASN A 303 22.80 -22.78 19.26
N ASN A 304 22.42 -22.86 17.98
CA ASN A 304 21.67 -21.78 17.35
C ASN A 304 20.21 -22.07 17.70
N GLU A 305 19.55 -21.17 18.41
CA GLU A 305 18.10 -21.08 18.37
C GLU A 305 17.82 -19.99 17.34
N GLU A 306 17.12 -20.37 16.27
CA GLU A 306 16.82 -19.48 15.15
C GLU A 306 15.65 -18.59 15.59
N GLU A 307 15.78 -17.27 15.42
CA GLU A 307 14.70 -16.32 15.68
C GLU A 307 13.59 -16.56 14.65
N GLN A 308 12.61 -17.39 15.04
CA GLN A 308 11.34 -17.55 14.34
C GLN A 308 10.60 -16.21 14.40
N ASN A 309 10.70 -15.41 13.34
CA ASN A 309 9.96 -14.15 13.22
C ASN A 309 8.46 -14.43 13.36
N SER A 310 7.80 -13.76 14.32
CA SER A 310 6.35 -13.67 14.31
C SER A 310 5.87 -12.79 13.16
N GLY A 311 4.65 -13.06 12.70
CA GLY A 311 3.98 -12.32 11.63
C GLY A 311 2.47 -12.29 11.84
N TYR A 312 1.77 -11.47 11.07
CA TYR A 312 0.31 -11.39 11.08
C TYR A 312 -0.27 -12.21 9.93
N TYR A 313 -1.21 -13.11 10.26
CA TYR A 313 -1.83 -14.02 9.29
C TYR A 313 -3.35 -14.06 9.50
N HIS A 314 -4.08 -14.35 8.42
CA HIS A 314 -5.54 -14.41 8.46
C HIS A 314 -5.99 -15.72 9.10
N LEU A 315 -6.56 -15.67 10.30
CA LEU A 315 -7.09 -16.81 11.02
C LEU A 315 -8.63 -16.80 11.00
N ARG A 316 -9.22 -17.86 10.43
CA ARG A 316 -10.64 -18.21 10.64
C ARG A 316 -10.77 -19.47 11.49
N ILE A 317 -11.61 -19.43 12.52
CA ILE A 317 -11.97 -20.58 13.38
C ILE A 317 -13.47 -20.86 13.24
N GLU A 318 -13.81 -22.04 12.72
CA GLU A 318 -15.19 -22.46 12.46
C GLU A 318 -15.65 -23.54 13.47
N GLY A 319 -16.44 -23.11 14.46
CA GLY A 319 -17.08 -24.00 15.42
C GLY A 319 -18.39 -24.62 14.90
N PRO A 320 -18.95 -25.63 15.60
CA PRO A 320 -20.16 -26.33 15.13
C PRO A 320 -21.39 -25.43 14.94
N GLU A 321 -21.54 -24.38 15.75
CA GLU A 321 -22.71 -23.50 15.72
C GLU A 321 -22.41 -22.12 15.09
N ALA A 322 -21.20 -21.56 15.26
CA ALA A 322 -20.83 -20.24 14.73
C ALA A 322 -19.33 -20.16 14.37
N THR A 323 -18.98 -19.20 13.51
CA THR A 323 -17.60 -18.69 13.37
C THR A 323 -17.18 -18.13 14.72
N ILE A 324 -16.06 -18.59 15.26
CA ILE A 324 -15.52 -18.21 16.59
C ILE A 324 -14.57 -17.02 16.46
N CYS A 325 -13.78 -16.99 15.39
CA CYS A 325 -12.78 -15.96 15.13
C CYS A 325 -12.61 -15.85 13.61
N ASP A 326 -12.45 -14.65 13.07
CA ASP A 326 -12.25 -14.39 11.63
C ASP A 326 -11.54 -13.02 11.48
N ARG A 327 -10.21 -13.01 11.57
CA ARG A 327 -9.40 -11.78 11.64
C ARG A 327 -7.90 -12.04 11.40
N GLN A 328 -7.12 -10.97 11.23
CA GLN A 328 -5.67 -11.03 11.34
C GLN A 328 -5.26 -11.28 12.81
N ILE A 329 -4.32 -12.20 13.03
CA ILE A 329 -3.75 -12.57 14.33
C ILE A 329 -2.23 -12.73 14.18
N GLU A 330 -1.46 -12.35 15.21
CA GLU A 330 -0.03 -12.61 15.27
C GLU A 330 0.30 -14.07 15.64
N GLY A 331 1.31 -14.65 15.02
CA GLY A 331 1.89 -15.91 15.45
C GLY A 331 3.18 -16.25 14.72
N THR A 332 3.71 -17.43 15.04
CA THR A 332 4.86 -18.09 14.41
C THR A 332 4.44 -19.39 13.73
N THR A 333 3.53 -20.13 14.37
CA THR A 333 3.04 -21.43 13.89
C THR A 333 1.52 -21.51 13.83
N ALA A 334 1.00 -22.47 13.07
CA ALA A 334 -0.43 -22.73 12.94
C ALA A 334 -1.14 -23.15 14.25
N LEU A 335 -0.39 -23.45 15.32
CA LEU A 335 -0.90 -23.66 16.67
C LEU A 335 -0.85 -22.37 17.51
N ASP A 336 0.32 -21.73 17.56
CA ASP A 336 0.60 -20.50 18.33
C ASP A 336 -0.40 -19.38 17.96
N ILE A 337 -0.72 -19.23 16.67
CA ILE A 337 -1.74 -18.28 16.20
C ILE A 337 -3.13 -18.50 16.85
N VAL A 338 -3.47 -19.72 17.31
CA VAL A 338 -4.72 -19.99 18.04
C VAL A 338 -4.59 -19.63 19.52
N GLU A 339 -3.41 -19.81 20.10
CA GLU A 339 -3.12 -19.40 21.49
C GLU A 339 -3.20 -17.87 21.62
N ASN A 340 -2.69 -17.13 20.64
CA ASN A 340 -2.75 -15.67 20.55
C ASN A 340 -4.17 -15.16 20.17
N ALA A 341 -4.94 -15.92 19.38
CA ALA A 341 -6.32 -15.57 19.04
C ALA A 341 -7.30 -15.69 20.21
N ALA A 342 -6.97 -16.46 21.25
CA ALA A 342 -7.87 -16.77 22.36
C ALA A 342 -8.36 -15.53 23.12
N GLU A 343 -7.46 -14.60 23.43
CA GLU A 343 -7.82 -13.32 24.07
C GLU A 343 -8.48 -12.35 23.07
N LEU A 344 -8.02 -12.34 21.81
CA LEU A 344 -8.52 -11.46 20.75
C LEU A 344 -9.92 -11.83 20.21
N CYS A 345 -10.39 -13.05 20.47
CA CYS A 345 -11.69 -13.57 20.05
C CYS A 345 -12.51 -14.19 21.21
N ASP A 346 -12.15 -13.92 22.47
CA ASP A 346 -12.88 -14.31 23.70
C ASP A 346 -13.26 -15.82 23.75
N PHE A 347 -12.26 -16.71 23.59
CA PHE A 347 -12.47 -18.16 23.67
C PHE A 347 -11.50 -18.91 24.58
N ASP A 348 -12.02 -19.88 25.35
CA ASP A 348 -11.21 -20.90 26.03
C ASP A 348 -10.65 -21.93 25.02
N TYR A 349 -9.41 -22.37 25.20
CA TYR A 349 -8.81 -23.50 24.45
C TYR A 349 -8.11 -24.50 25.37
N ASN A 350 -7.75 -25.68 24.85
CA ASN A 350 -6.93 -26.66 25.57
C ASN A 350 -6.00 -27.44 24.63
N ILE A 351 -4.71 -27.50 24.97
CA ILE A 351 -3.69 -28.24 24.24
C ILE A 351 -3.17 -29.39 25.12
N THR A 352 -3.38 -30.62 24.68
CA THR A 352 -2.85 -31.82 25.33
C THR A 352 -1.56 -32.27 24.66
N GLN A 353 -0.52 -32.51 25.46
CA GLN A 353 0.75 -33.06 24.97
C GLN A 353 0.64 -34.56 24.69
N THR A 354 0.99 -34.98 23.47
CA THR A 354 0.87 -36.38 23.00
C THR A 354 2.23 -36.99 22.62
N GLU A 355 2.27 -38.28 22.24
CA GLU A 355 3.48 -38.90 21.68
C GLU A 355 3.83 -38.42 20.24
N TYR A 356 2.98 -37.56 19.66
CA TYR A 356 3.13 -36.95 18.33
C TYR A 356 3.30 -35.42 18.38
N GLY A 357 3.47 -34.82 19.57
CA GLY A 357 3.54 -33.36 19.76
C GLY A 357 2.31 -32.77 20.45
N PRO A 358 2.17 -31.43 20.48
CA PRO A 358 1.01 -30.75 21.03
C PRO A 358 -0.24 -31.01 20.17
N TYR A 359 -1.37 -31.31 20.82
CA TYR A 359 -2.66 -31.51 20.16
C TYR A 359 -3.70 -30.56 20.76
N LEU A 360 -4.21 -29.63 19.95
CA LEU A 360 -5.32 -28.76 20.29
C LEU A 360 -6.61 -29.59 20.32
N ASP A 361 -7.11 -29.90 21.53
CA ASP A 361 -8.29 -30.75 21.72
C ASP A 361 -9.58 -29.98 22.03
N MET A 362 -9.49 -28.67 22.32
CA MET A 362 -10.65 -27.82 22.57
C MET A 362 -10.42 -26.38 22.09
N ILE A 363 -11.47 -25.77 21.53
CA ILE A 363 -11.62 -24.32 21.32
C ILE A 363 -13.10 -23.96 21.63
N ALA A 364 -13.36 -22.83 22.28
CA ALA A 364 -14.68 -22.33 22.67
C ALA A 364 -15.57 -23.37 23.40
N GLY A 365 -14.95 -24.25 24.20
CA GLY A 365 -15.63 -25.33 24.92
C GLY A 365 -15.99 -26.57 24.10
N TYR A 366 -15.76 -26.58 22.78
CA TYR A 366 -15.98 -27.76 21.93
C TYR A 366 -14.77 -28.69 21.99
N GLN A 367 -14.84 -29.71 22.84
CA GLN A 367 -13.79 -30.71 22.99
C GLN A 367 -13.92 -31.86 21.96
N ALA A 368 -12.80 -32.32 21.43
CA ALA A 368 -12.71 -33.45 20.51
C ALA A 368 -13.12 -34.78 21.17
N GLU A 369 -14.01 -35.55 20.52
CA GLU A 369 -14.43 -36.88 20.97
C GLU A 369 -14.64 -37.85 19.79
N GLY A 370 -14.12 -39.07 19.92
CA GLY A 370 -14.44 -40.19 19.02
C GLY A 370 -13.80 -40.07 17.63
N SER A 371 -14.52 -39.50 16.67
CA SER A 371 -14.08 -39.25 15.29
C SER A 371 -13.96 -37.77 14.94
N ASP A 372 -14.39 -36.90 15.85
CA ASP A 372 -14.70 -35.51 15.58
C ASP A 372 -13.81 -34.64 16.48
N GLY A 373 -13.22 -33.59 15.92
CA GLY A 373 -12.30 -32.72 16.64
C GLY A 373 -11.77 -31.59 15.78
N TRP A 374 -10.81 -30.84 16.34
CA TRP A 374 -10.17 -29.73 15.68
C TRP A 374 -9.17 -30.19 14.62
N GLN A 375 -9.30 -29.59 13.44
CA GLN A 375 -8.48 -29.81 12.25
C GLN A 375 -8.07 -28.45 11.69
N TYR A 376 -6.95 -28.38 10.98
CA TYR A 376 -6.46 -27.14 10.38
C TYR A 376 -6.06 -27.30 8.91
N TRP A 377 -6.24 -26.21 8.17
CA TRP A 377 -5.90 -26.05 6.77
C TRP A 377 -5.07 -24.77 6.62
N ILE A 378 -4.06 -24.82 5.76
CA ILE A 378 -3.31 -23.64 5.32
C ILE A 378 -3.59 -23.46 3.82
N ASN A 379 -4.05 -22.28 3.42
CA ASN A 379 -4.45 -21.98 2.04
C ASN A 379 -5.40 -23.05 1.46
N TRP A 380 -6.40 -23.44 2.26
CA TRP A 380 -7.40 -24.48 1.98
C TRP A 380 -6.87 -25.92 1.86
N GLN A 381 -5.56 -26.15 1.97
CA GLN A 381 -4.95 -27.48 2.00
C GLN A 381 -4.89 -28.02 3.43
N ALA A 382 -5.37 -29.24 3.64
CA ALA A 382 -5.24 -29.92 4.93
C ALA A 382 -3.75 -30.22 5.18
N ALA A 383 -3.20 -29.69 6.27
CA ALA A 383 -1.78 -29.81 6.57
C ALA A 383 -1.38 -31.25 6.92
N ASN A 384 -0.10 -31.58 6.72
CA ASN A 384 0.45 -32.93 6.88
C ASN A 384 1.51 -33.06 7.98
N VAL A 385 1.64 -32.04 8.82
CA VAL A 385 2.52 -31.95 10.00
C VAL A 385 1.69 -31.59 11.25
N GLY A 386 2.30 -31.50 12.44
CA GLY A 386 1.63 -30.93 13.61
C GLY A 386 1.47 -29.42 13.46
N ALA A 387 0.42 -28.85 14.07
CA ALA A 387 0.17 -27.41 13.97
C ALA A 387 1.29 -26.54 14.58
N GLY A 388 1.96 -27.04 15.62
CA GLY A 388 3.18 -26.44 16.18
C GLY A 388 4.48 -26.83 15.48
N ASP A 389 4.40 -27.59 14.38
CA ASP A 389 5.52 -27.92 13.47
C ASP A 389 5.34 -27.27 12.07
N TYR A 390 4.33 -26.40 11.90
CA TYR A 390 4.09 -25.62 10.69
C TYR A 390 4.37 -24.15 10.98
N ASP A 391 5.56 -23.70 10.59
CA ASP A 391 5.95 -22.29 10.59
C ASP A 391 5.18 -21.56 9.47
N LEU A 392 4.58 -20.41 9.77
CA LEU A 392 3.67 -19.71 8.86
C LEU A 392 4.42 -18.82 7.84
N GLU A 393 4.24 -19.05 6.53
CA GLU A 393 4.82 -18.18 5.50
C GLU A 393 3.93 -16.94 5.26
N LEU A 394 4.52 -15.77 5.01
CA LEU A 394 3.78 -14.52 4.80
C LEU A 394 2.73 -14.69 3.67
N GLY A 395 1.48 -14.33 3.99
CA GLY A 395 0.33 -14.52 3.11
C GLY A 395 -0.48 -15.80 3.37
N ASP A 396 -0.04 -16.69 4.27
CA ASP A 396 -0.80 -17.88 4.65
C ASP A 396 -2.17 -17.54 5.28
N GLN A 397 -3.23 -18.15 4.76
CA GLN A 397 -4.56 -18.17 5.35
C GLN A 397 -4.74 -19.44 6.19
N VAL A 398 -4.91 -19.27 7.51
CA VAL A 398 -5.10 -20.33 8.48
C VAL A 398 -6.59 -20.54 8.73
N LEU A 399 -7.10 -21.73 8.41
CA LEU A 399 -8.45 -22.14 8.77
C LEU A 399 -8.38 -23.27 9.80
N TRP A 400 -8.97 -23.08 10.97
CA TRP A 400 -9.30 -24.14 11.91
C TRP A 400 -10.79 -24.45 11.86
N ALA A 401 -11.17 -25.72 11.97
CA ALA A 401 -12.58 -26.11 12.08
C ALA A 401 -12.79 -27.36 12.93
N PHE A 402 -13.96 -27.44 13.58
CA PHE A 402 -14.40 -28.63 14.31
C PHE A 402 -15.22 -29.54 13.40
N GLY A 403 -14.88 -30.83 13.38
CA GLY A 403 -15.74 -31.84 12.75
C GLY A 403 -15.07 -33.19 12.56
N ALA A 404 -15.74 -34.07 11.83
CA ALA A 404 -15.18 -35.36 11.41
C ALA A 404 -14.01 -35.19 10.43
N TRP A 405 -13.12 -36.18 10.36
CA TRP A 405 -11.92 -36.22 9.47
C TRP A 405 -12.20 -36.10 7.95
N SER A 406 -13.46 -36.02 7.52
CA SER A 406 -13.85 -35.86 6.11
C SER A 406 -14.59 -34.54 5.83
N ILE A 407 -14.59 -33.60 6.77
CA ILE A 407 -15.14 -32.26 6.56
C ILE A 407 -14.26 -31.49 5.55
N GLN A 408 -14.86 -30.64 4.73
CA GLN A 408 -14.15 -29.91 3.66
C GLN A 408 -14.49 -28.41 3.69
N PRO A 409 -13.52 -27.51 3.44
CA PRO A 409 -13.77 -26.08 3.39
C PRO A 409 -14.65 -25.69 2.20
N MET A 410 -15.57 -24.76 2.44
CA MET A 410 -16.28 -24.04 1.39
C MET A 410 -15.77 -22.59 1.27
N SER A 411 -16.06 -21.98 0.13
CA SER A 411 -15.89 -20.56 -0.15
C SER A 411 -17.17 -20.01 -0.82
N ILE A 412 -17.43 -18.72 -0.65
CA ILE A 412 -18.49 -17.97 -1.35
C ILE A 412 -17.89 -16.74 -2.06
N SER A 413 -18.34 -16.50 -3.27
CA SER A 413 -18.10 -15.26 -4.03
C SER A 413 -19.41 -14.77 -4.66
N VAL A 414 -19.45 -13.50 -5.06
CA VAL A 414 -20.56 -12.88 -5.79
C VAL A 414 -20.13 -12.46 -7.19
N SER A 415 -21.10 -12.28 -8.09
CA SER A 415 -20.85 -11.80 -9.46
C SER A 415 -20.65 -10.28 -9.56
N ASP A 416 -21.07 -9.57 -8.52
CA ASP A 416 -21.10 -8.12 -8.36
C ASP A 416 -21.36 -7.86 -6.86
N ASP A 417 -20.52 -7.03 -6.23
CA ASP A 417 -20.61 -6.62 -4.83
C ASP A 417 -21.01 -5.14 -4.68
N ASN A 418 -21.32 -4.44 -5.78
CA ASN A 418 -21.89 -3.09 -5.77
C ASN A 418 -23.10 -2.91 -6.74
N PRO A 419 -24.05 -3.86 -6.82
CA PRO A 419 -25.14 -3.85 -7.82
C PRO A 419 -26.19 -2.75 -7.56
N GLU A 420 -27.00 -2.40 -8.56
CA GLU A 420 -28.11 -1.45 -8.37
C GLU A 420 -29.32 -2.07 -7.61
N PRO A 421 -30.21 -1.27 -6.98
CA PRO A 421 -31.41 -1.78 -6.30
C PRO A 421 -32.33 -2.59 -7.25
N GLU A 422 -32.85 -3.72 -6.75
CA GLU A 422 -33.58 -4.75 -7.51
C GLU A 422 -32.77 -5.50 -8.60
N GLU A 423 -31.45 -5.26 -8.75
CA GLU A 423 -30.59 -6.07 -9.60
C GLU A 423 -30.44 -7.52 -9.06
N ASN A 424 -30.13 -8.46 -9.95
CA ASN A 424 -30.06 -9.89 -9.66
C ASN A 424 -28.64 -10.41 -9.84
N ILE A 425 -27.89 -10.46 -8.73
CA ILE A 425 -26.53 -11.00 -8.69
C ILE A 425 -26.54 -12.52 -8.51
N THR A 426 -25.39 -13.16 -8.74
CA THR A 426 -25.18 -14.59 -8.52
C THR A 426 -24.12 -14.82 -7.45
N ALA A 427 -24.51 -15.43 -6.33
CA ALA A 427 -23.55 -15.97 -5.37
C ALA A 427 -23.16 -17.39 -5.81
N THR A 428 -21.87 -17.70 -5.83
CA THR A 428 -21.32 -19.02 -6.16
C THR A 428 -20.70 -19.63 -4.91
N VAL A 429 -21.10 -20.85 -4.55
CA VAL A 429 -20.58 -21.60 -3.40
C VAL A 429 -19.85 -22.84 -3.89
N GLU A 430 -18.56 -22.93 -3.58
CA GLU A 430 -17.71 -24.06 -3.94
C GLU A 430 -17.07 -24.69 -2.70
N TYR A 431 -16.65 -25.95 -2.81
CA TYR A 431 -15.83 -26.64 -1.82
C TYR A 431 -14.50 -27.08 -2.41
N PHE A 432 -13.44 -27.02 -1.61
CA PHE A 432 -12.12 -27.45 -2.07
C PHE A 432 -11.89 -28.93 -1.78
N ASN A 433 -11.53 -29.69 -2.82
CA ASN A 433 -11.34 -31.14 -2.73
C ASN A 433 -9.88 -31.60 -2.49
N GLY A 434 -8.98 -30.67 -2.15
CA GLY A 434 -7.54 -30.89 -2.09
C GLY A 434 -6.80 -30.65 -3.41
N THR A 435 -7.52 -30.34 -4.50
CA THR A 435 -6.90 -30.04 -5.82
C THR A 435 -7.71 -29.04 -6.66
N ASN A 436 -9.04 -29.05 -6.57
CA ASN A 436 -9.93 -28.15 -7.29
C ASN A 436 -11.03 -27.66 -6.36
N TRP A 437 -11.49 -26.43 -6.58
CA TRP A 437 -12.82 -26.00 -6.18
C TRP A 437 -13.87 -26.73 -7.02
N LEU A 438 -15.01 -27.06 -6.40
CA LEU A 438 -16.12 -27.76 -7.02
C LEU A 438 -17.46 -27.20 -6.50
N PRO A 439 -18.51 -27.11 -7.33
CA PRO A 439 -19.79 -26.51 -6.95
C PRO A 439 -20.52 -27.27 -5.84
N VAL A 440 -21.03 -26.54 -4.85
CA VAL A 440 -21.80 -27.08 -3.73
C VAL A 440 -23.29 -26.92 -4.00
N ASN A 441 -23.91 -27.96 -4.59
CA ASN A 441 -25.37 -28.03 -4.76
C ASN A 441 -26.11 -28.11 -3.40
N GLN A 442 -27.22 -27.37 -3.25
CA GLN A 442 -28.03 -27.26 -2.03
C GLN A 442 -27.26 -26.86 -0.76
N ALA A 443 -26.28 -25.95 -0.88
CA ALA A 443 -25.87 -25.11 0.24
C ALA A 443 -26.98 -24.08 0.52
N TRP A 444 -27.11 -23.65 1.77
CA TRP A 444 -27.89 -22.47 2.12
C TRP A 444 -26.98 -21.25 2.08
N VAL A 445 -27.27 -20.28 1.20
CA VAL A 445 -26.68 -18.94 1.28
C VAL A 445 -27.56 -18.12 2.21
N VAL A 446 -26.97 -17.56 3.26
CA VAL A 446 -27.64 -16.85 4.36
C VAL A 446 -27.24 -15.38 4.32
N SER A 447 -28.22 -14.49 4.46
CA SER A 447 -28.05 -13.05 4.68
C SER A 447 -29.11 -12.56 5.68
N GLU A 448 -29.03 -11.30 6.12
CA GLU A 448 -29.97 -10.74 7.11
C GLU A 448 -31.44 -10.81 6.62
N GLY A 449 -32.17 -11.80 7.14
CA GLY A 449 -33.59 -12.01 6.84
C GLY A 449 -33.91 -12.77 5.55
N GLN A 450 -32.92 -13.15 4.74
CA GLN A 450 -33.12 -13.90 3.49
C GLN A 450 -32.17 -15.10 3.36
N ASN A 451 -32.73 -16.28 3.03
CA ASN A 451 -31.97 -17.50 2.77
C ASN A 451 -32.28 -18.03 1.36
N TYR A 452 -31.23 -18.33 0.60
CA TYR A 452 -31.28 -18.85 -0.76
C TYR A 452 -30.69 -20.27 -0.81
N GLN A 453 -30.98 -21.04 -1.87
CA GLN A 453 -30.35 -22.34 -2.10
C GLN A 453 -29.61 -22.37 -3.44
N THR A 454 -28.45 -23.01 -3.44
CA THR A 454 -27.63 -23.20 -4.65
C THR A 454 -28.15 -24.34 -5.54
N ASN A 455 -27.96 -24.20 -6.85
CA ASN A 455 -28.32 -25.16 -7.91
C ASN A 455 -27.24 -26.26 -8.11
N GLU A 456 -27.38 -27.11 -9.14
CA GLU A 456 -26.39 -28.16 -9.44
C GLU A 456 -25.00 -27.60 -9.78
N GLU A 457 -24.96 -26.36 -10.29
CA GLU A 457 -23.78 -25.55 -10.60
C GLU A 457 -23.24 -24.75 -9.39
N GLY A 458 -23.76 -24.95 -8.17
CA GLY A 458 -23.27 -24.28 -6.95
C GLY A 458 -23.72 -22.82 -6.80
N GLN A 459 -24.61 -22.34 -7.65
CA GLN A 459 -25.02 -20.94 -7.76
C GLN A 459 -26.41 -20.67 -7.17
N ALA A 460 -26.53 -19.57 -6.43
CA ALA A 460 -27.79 -18.98 -5.98
C ALA A 460 -27.93 -17.58 -6.58
N SER A 461 -29.15 -17.15 -6.93
CA SER A 461 -29.42 -15.78 -7.37
C SER A 461 -30.00 -14.97 -6.22
N LEU A 462 -29.39 -13.82 -5.94
CA LEU A 462 -29.72 -12.90 -4.85
C LEU A 462 -30.19 -11.58 -5.45
N SER A 463 -31.04 -10.85 -4.72
CA SER A 463 -31.49 -9.51 -5.11
C SER A 463 -31.94 -8.74 -3.86
N PHE A 464 -31.59 -7.45 -3.80
CA PHE A 464 -31.83 -6.58 -2.65
C PHE A 464 -32.55 -5.31 -3.10
N ASP A 465 -33.61 -4.92 -2.38
CA ASP A 465 -34.52 -3.82 -2.77
C ASP A 465 -34.26 -2.51 -2.03
N GLN A 466 -33.31 -2.49 -1.09
CA GLN A 466 -32.94 -1.31 -0.32
C GLN A 466 -31.43 -1.04 -0.47
N VAL A 467 -31.05 0.24 -0.54
CA VAL A 467 -29.65 0.67 -0.47
C VAL A 467 -29.10 0.37 0.93
N GLY A 468 -27.96 -0.29 1.02
CA GLY A 468 -27.32 -0.67 2.29
C GLY A 468 -26.12 -1.60 2.07
N SER A 469 -25.56 -2.10 3.17
CA SER A 469 -24.55 -3.18 3.13
C SER A 469 -25.16 -4.48 3.62
N TYR A 470 -24.91 -5.59 2.91
CA TYR A 470 -25.42 -6.92 3.21
C TYR A 470 -24.30 -7.95 3.34
N GLU A 471 -24.09 -8.50 4.53
CA GLU A 471 -23.23 -9.66 4.70
C GLU A 471 -23.95 -10.93 4.19
N ILE A 472 -23.20 -11.80 3.51
CA ILE A 472 -23.60 -13.15 3.12
C ILE A 472 -22.55 -14.19 3.51
N TYR A 473 -23.00 -15.41 3.82
CA TYR A 473 -22.17 -16.61 3.94
C TYR A 473 -22.97 -17.85 3.49
N ALA A 474 -22.34 -19.02 3.40
CA ALA A 474 -23.04 -20.28 3.12
C ALA A 474 -22.72 -21.41 4.11
N GLU A 475 -23.74 -22.22 4.39
CA GLU A 475 -23.68 -23.37 5.29
C GLU A 475 -24.25 -24.66 4.66
N LYS A 476 -23.70 -25.81 5.06
CA LYS A 476 -24.15 -27.14 4.63
C LYS A 476 -23.65 -28.25 5.55
N GLU A 477 -24.51 -29.24 5.82
CA GLU A 477 -24.16 -30.42 6.62
C GLU A 477 -22.96 -31.19 6.02
N ASN A 478 -21.97 -31.54 6.86
CA ASN A 478 -20.68 -32.18 6.50
C ASN A 478 -19.67 -31.28 5.75
N PHE A 479 -19.88 -29.97 5.73
CA PHE A 479 -18.92 -28.98 5.21
C PHE A 479 -18.60 -27.92 6.25
N ILE A 480 -17.42 -27.31 6.16
CA ILE A 480 -17.09 -26.09 6.91
C ILE A 480 -17.81 -24.92 6.22
N ARG A 481 -18.32 -23.95 6.98
CA ARG A 481 -18.88 -22.71 6.40
C ARG A 481 -17.86 -21.95 5.56
N THR A 482 -18.38 -21.13 4.66
CA THR A 482 -17.62 -20.22 3.81
C THR A 482 -16.99 -19.07 4.62
N ASN A 483 -16.16 -18.28 3.95
CA ASN A 483 -15.95 -16.88 4.30
C ASN A 483 -17.27 -16.10 4.35
N ARG A 484 -17.22 -14.91 4.94
CA ARG A 484 -18.25 -13.87 4.78
C ARG A 484 -17.89 -13.00 3.57
N GLN A 485 -18.90 -12.36 2.98
CA GLN A 485 -18.78 -11.43 1.85
C GLN A 485 -19.80 -10.31 2.04
N ASN A 486 -19.42 -9.05 1.80
CA ASN A 486 -20.32 -7.91 1.83
C ASN A 486 -20.76 -7.50 0.40
N ILE A 487 -21.88 -6.78 0.32
CA ILE A 487 -22.48 -6.24 -0.92
C ILE A 487 -23.03 -4.83 -0.62
N ILE A 488 -22.68 -3.84 -1.45
CA ILE A 488 -22.91 -2.38 -1.34
C ILE A 488 -23.71 -1.88 -2.58
N ILE A 489 -24.03 -0.57 -2.69
CA ILE A 489 -24.88 0.05 -3.74
C ILE A 489 -24.51 1.59 -3.99
N GLY A 490 -23.39 2.04 -4.67
CA GLY A 490 -22.99 3.49 -4.97
C GLY A 490 -21.62 3.87 -5.72
N SER A 491 -21.31 5.17 -6.09
CA SER A 491 -20.06 5.63 -6.87
C SER A 491 -19.69 7.19 -6.91
N GLY A 492 -18.55 7.64 -7.55
CA GLY A 492 -18.03 9.07 -7.69
C GLY A 492 -16.92 9.39 -8.80
N VAL A 493 -16.51 10.67 -9.13
CA VAL A 493 -15.76 11.10 -10.40
C VAL A 493 -14.85 12.41 -10.36
N SER A 494 -13.82 12.60 -11.25
CA SER A 494 -13.03 13.89 -11.48
C SER A 494 -12.00 14.02 -12.69
N GLN A 495 -11.09 15.04 -12.76
CA GLN A 495 -9.94 15.21 -13.74
C GLN A 495 -8.76 16.21 -13.35
N SER A 496 -7.77 16.57 -14.24
CA SER A 496 -6.50 17.34 -13.95
C SER A 496 -5.88 18.22 -15.13
N VAL A 497 -4.70 18.94 -14.95
CA VAL A 497 -4.16 20.07 -15.81
C VAL A 497 -2.58 20.24 -15.88
N GLY A 498 -1.98 20.94 -16.90
CA GLY A 498 -0.52 21.28 -17.05
C GLY A 498 -0.17 22.56 -17.90
N LEU A 499 1.04 22.68 -18.47
CA LEU A 499 1.57 23.93 -19.11
C LEU A 499 2.23 23.63 -20.49
N THR A 500 2.32 24.49 -21.53
CA THR A 500 1.90 25.88 -21.87
C THR A 500 1.27 25.88 -23.31
N VAL A 501 0.96 26.94 -24.11
CA VAL A 501 1.12 28.42 -24.12
C VAL A 501 0.02 29.07 -25.03
N VAL A 502 -0.10 30.40 -25.03
CA VAL A 502 -1.01 31.22 -25.89
C VAL A 502 -0.67 31.16 -27.41
N VAL A 503 -1.54 31.43 -28.40
CA VAL A 503 -2.58 32.48 -28.50
C VAL A 503 -3.84 32.07 -29.32
N ASP A 504 -4.98 32.03 -28.63
CA ASP A 504 -6.36 32.46 -29.01
C ASP A 504 -6.92 32.32 -30.46
N ASN A 505 -8.03 31.57 -30.59
CA ASN A 505 -9.32 32.23 -30.92
C ASN A 505 -10.61 31.49 -30.49
N ASN A 506 -11.26 32.01 -29.44
CA ASN A 506 -12.72 32.08 -29.22
C ASN A 506 -13.65 30.88 -29.57
N GLN A 507 -14.33 30.32 -28.57
CA GLN A 507 -15.80 30.48 -28.39
C GLN A 507 -16.23 30.17 -26.93
N VAL A 508 -17.38 30.69 -26.51
CA VAL A 508 -17.91 30.61 -25.14
C VAL A 508 -19.35 30.08 -25.15
N GLN A 509 -19.69 29.17 -24.22
CA GLN A 509 -21.04 29.19 -23.62
C GLN A 509 -21.11 28.52 -22.24
N ASN A 510 -21.57 29.27 -21.24
CA ASN A 510 -21.84 28.81 -19.88
C ASN A 510 -23.07 27.89 -19.82
N ASN A 511 -23.23 27.17 -18.71
CA ASN A 511 -24.31 27.47 -17.76
C ASN A 511 -23.93 27.06 -16.33
N ASN A 512 -24.32 27.88 -15.37
CA ASN A 512 -23.88 27.79 -13.98
C ASN A 512 -24.52 26.59 -13.23
N ASN A 513 -23.71 25.91 -12.43
CA ASN A 513 -24.07 25.57 -11.04
C ASN A 513 -23.05 26.30 -10.14
N GLU A 514 -23.46 26.73 -8.94
CA GLU A 514 -22.55 27.26 -7.92
C GLU A 514 -22.37 26.18 -6.86
N ASP A 515 -21.14 25.66 -6.72
CA ASP A 515 -20.48 25.28 -5.45
C ASP A 515 -19.06 24.65 -5.67
N GLU A 516 -18.64 24.41 -6.92
CA GLU A 516 -17.22 24.21 -7.30
C GLU A 516 -16.39 25.49 -7.06
N ARG A 517 -15.90 25.72 -5.83
CA ARG A 517 -15.03 26.86 -5.50
C ARG A 517 -13.64 26.69 -6.11
N THR A 518 -13.42 27.27 -7.29
CA THR A 518 -12.20 27.06 -8.07
C THR A 518 -10.90 27.35 -7.31
N LEU A 519 -10.02 26.36 -7.23
CA LEU A 519 -8.61 26.54 -6.88
C LEU A 519 -7.90 27.13 -8.12
N SER A 520 -7.25 28.28 -7.97
CA SER A 520 -6.52 28.90 -9.08
C SER A 520 -5.46 29.87 -8.59
N PHE A 521 -4.21 29.64 -8.99
CA PHE A 521 -3.12 30.60 -8.82
C PHE A 521 -2.45 30.88 -10.17
N VAL A 522 -1.84 32.05 -10.29
CA VAL A 522 -1.08 32.46 -11.47
C VAL A 522 0.27 33.01 -11.02
N LEU A 523 1.33 32.42 -11.59
CA LEU A 523 2.70 32.92 -11.47
C LEU A 523 2.89 34.05 -12.49
N ASP A 524 3.11 35.28 -12.03
CA ASP A 524 3.53 36.40 -12.88
C ASP A 524 5.05 36.31 -13.09
N ILE A 525 5.44 35.48 -14.06
CA ILE A 525 6.82 35.21 -14.46
C ILE A 525 7.04 35.47 -15.94
N SER A 526 8.06 36.28 -16.23
CA SER A 526 8.79 36.25 -17.49
C SER A 526 10.15 35.60 -17.21
N ASP A 527 10.45 34.48 -17.89
CA ASP A 527 11.72 33.75 -17.96
C ASP A 527 12.69 33.99 -16.77
N LEU A 528 12.66 33.10 -15.77
CA LEU A 528 13.38 33.25 -14.48
C LEU A 528 14.91 33.10 -14.61
N ASP A 529 15.58 34.11 -15.18
CA ASP A 529 17.03 34.11 -15.43
C ASP A 529 17.86 34.68 -14.26
N PHE A 530 18.80 33.89 -13.74
CA PHE A 530 19.77 34.31 -12.71
C PHE A 530 21.04 34.97 -13.30
N GLY A 531 21.22 34.90 -14.62
CA GLY A 531 22.33 35.50 -15.36
C GLY A 531 23.68 34.80 -15.16
N THR A 532 24.76 35.46 -15.59
CA THR A 532 26.12 34.90 -15.49
C THR A 532 26.71 35.06 -14.09
N LEU A 533 26.66 33.98 -13.30
CA LEU A 533 27.26 33.90 -11.97
C LEU A 533 28.66 33.25 -12.00
N ARG A 534 29.33 33.22 -10.84
CA ARG A 534 30.65 32.60 -10.62
C ARG A 534 30.66 31.88 -9.27
N PRO A 535 31.58 30.94 -9.05
CA PRO A 535 31.80 30.31 -7.75
C PRO A 535 31.89 31.35 -6.63
N GLY A 536 31.09 31.17 -5.58
CA GLY A 536 31.00 32.09 -4.45
C GLY A 536 30.12 33.31 -4.63
N GLN A 537 29.28 33.38 -5.68
CA GLN A 537 28.28 34.43 -5.87
C GLN A 537 26.85 33.92 -5.59
N THR A 538 25.94 34.86 -5.37
CA THR A 538 24.51 34.61 -5.13
C THR A 538 23.70 35.57 -6.00
N ALA A 539 22.55 35.12 -6.51
CA ALA A 539 21.56 35.98 -7.15
C ALA A 539 20.16 35.66 -6.62
N SER A 540 19.25 36.62 -6.75
CA SER A 540 17.86 36.49 -6.35
C SER A 540 16.97 37.15 -7.40
N GLN A 541 15.83 36.53 -7.66
CA GLN A 541 14.72 37.07 -8.44
C GLN A 541 13.46 37.04 -7.57
N ILE A 542 12.42 37.76 -7.98
CA ILE A 542 11.12 37.76 -7.30
C ILE A 542 10.07 37.19 -8.25
N VAL A 543 9.47 36.07 -7.85
CA VAL A 543 8.31 35.45 -8.49
C VAL A 543 7.07 35.95 -7.76
N ARG A 544 6.15 36.59 -8.47
CA ARG A 544 4.88 37.03 -7.88
C ARG A 544 3.84 35.94 -8.10
N ILE A 545 3.35 35.35 -7.02
CA ILE A 545 2.29 34.34 -7.06
C ILE A 545 0.96 35.03 -6.73
N SER A 546 -0.05 34.85 -7.58
CA SER A 546 -1.35 35.53 -7.46
C SER A 546 -2.45 34.48 -7.33
N ASN A 547 -3.03 34.30 -6.13
CA ASN A 547 -4.21 33.45 -5.95
C ASN A 547 -5.43 34.20 -6.52
N ASN A 548 -5.95 33.69 -7.63
CA ASN A 548 -7.12 34.22 -8.34
C ASN A 548 -8.38 33.37 -8.11
N GLY A 549 -8.25 32.24 -7.40
CA GLY A 549 -9.32 31.32 -7.05
C GLY A 549 -10.16 31.80 -5.88
N GLU A 550 -11.18 31.00 -5.55
CA GLU A 550 -12.22 31.33 -4.56
C GLU A 550 -11.92 30.76 -3.15
N VAL A 551 -10.84 29.99 -3.04
CA VAL A 551 -10.27 29.43 -1.79
C VAL A 551 -8.89 30.00 -1.51
N GLY A 552 -8.36 29.81 -0.30
CA GLY A 552 -6.92 29.99 -0.07
C GLY A 552 -6.14 28.88 -0.78
N VAL A 553 -4.86 29.10 -1.07
CA VAL A 553 -3.95 28.04 -1.54
C VAL A 553 -2.69 27.94 -0.69
N TYR A 554 -2.28 26.73 -0.33
CA TYR A 554 -0.93 26.44 0.18
C TYR A 554 -0.07 26.01 -1.00
N LEU A 555 1.11 26.60 -1.14
CA LEU A 555 2.00 26.38 -2.27
C LEU A 555 3.36 25.88 -1.83
N GLU A 556 3.73 24.69 -2.27
CA GLU A 556 5.06 24.10 -2.11
C GLU A 556 5.86 24.28 -3.40
N GLY A 557 7.19 24.37 -3.29
CA GLY A 557 8.08 24.49 -4.44
C GLY A 557 8.85 23.20 -4.69
N ILE A 558 8.90 22.73 -5.93
CA ILE A 558 9.70 21.58 -6.38
C ILE A 558 10.70 22.06 -7.43
N VAL A 559 11.98 21.73 -7.25
CA VAL A 559 13.06 22.05 -8.21
C VAL A 559 13.52 20.77 -8.87
N GLN A 560 13.67 20.79 -10.19
CA GLN A 560 14.01 19.61 -10.98
C GLN A 560 14.91 19.97 -12.17
N GLY A 561 16.03 19.27 -12.34
CA GLY A 561 16.90 19.41 -13.51
C GLY A 561 18.38 19.46 -13.15
N ASP A 562 19.06 20.57 -13.45
CA ASP A 562 20.49 20.65 -13.15
C ASP A 562 20.75 20.77 -11.65
N SER A 563 21.53 19.84 -11.11
CA SER A 563 21.90 19.73 -9.69
C SER A 563 22.46 21.01 -9.05
N LEU A 564 22.97 21.97 -9.83
CA LEU A 564 23.29 23.31 -9.31
C LEU A 564 22.08 24.00 -8.64
N PHE A 565 20.87 23.83 -9.18
CA PHE A 565 19.64 24.38 -8.63
C PHE A 565 19.12 23.49 -7.50
N GLU A 566 19.07 22.18 -7.68
CA GLU A 566 18.59 21.24 -6.66
C GLU A 566 19.39 21.34 -5.35
N ASP A 567 20.73 21.44 -5.41
CA ASP A 567 21.59 21.60 -4.22
C ASP A 567 21.57 23.03 -3.61
N ASN A 568 21.17 24.07 -4.36
CA ASN A 568 21.47 25.47 -3.98
C ASN A 568 20.40 26.53 -4.29
N LEU A 569 19.19 26.16 -4.71
CA LEU A 569 18.07 27.09 -4.85
C LEU A 569 17.32 27.22 -3.53
N TYR A 570 17.08 28.45 -3.12
CA TYR A 570 16.35 28.78 -1.91
C TYR A 570 15.08 29.52 -2.29
N LEU A 571 14.00 29.23 -1.59
CA LEU A 571 12.71 29.90 -1.74
C LEU A 571 12.50 30.74 -0.47
N ASP A 572 12.52 32.06 -0.66
CA ASP A 572 12.72 33.06 0.38
C ASP A 572 14.01 32.83 1.20
N ASN A 573 13.89 32.30 2.42
CA ASN A 573 15.03 32.06 3.32
C ASN A 573 15.52 30.61 3.29
N ASP A 574 14.63 29.69 2.96
CA ASP A 574 14.71 28.26 3.26
C ASP A 574 15.14 27.47 2.02
N ASN A 575 15.60 26.23 2.18
CA ASN A 575 15.87 25.38 1.01
C ASN A 575 14.55 25.09 0.30
N TRP A 576 14.55 24.96 -1.03
CA TRP A 576 13.31 24.74 -1.79
C TRP A 576 12.49 23.54 -1.27
N GLU A 577 13.17 22.45 -0.87
CA GLU A 577 12.60 21.24 -0.26
C GLU A 577 11.74 21.50 1.01
N ASN A 578 11.93 22.65 1.67
CA ASN A 578 11.31 23.01 2.96
C ASN A 578 10.41 24.24 2.82
N TYR A 579 10.05 24.63 1.59
CA TYR A 579 9.29 25.83 1.31
C TYR A 579 7.80 25.54 1.13
N GLY A 580 6.98 26.20 1.95
CA GLY A 580 5.53 26.28 1.77
C GLY A 580 5.00 27.67 2.08
N VAL A 581 4.00 28.16 1.32
CA VAL A 581 3.35 29.45 1.59
C VAL A 581 1.82 29.40 1.43
N SER A 582 1.10 29.85 2.45
CA SER A 582 -0.34 30.09 2.40
C SER A 582 -0.67 31.46 1.80
N ILE A 583 -1.57 31.50 0.82
CA ILE A 583 -2.06 32.70 0.14
C ILE A 583 -3.61 32.71 0.13
N ASP A 584 -4.26 33.61 0.88
CA ASP A 584 -5.74 33.73 0.85
C ASP A 584 -6.28 33.98 -0.58
N SER A 585 -7.57 33.66 -0.83
CA SER A 585 -8.27 34.01 -2.07
C SER A 585 -8.13 35.51 -2.41
N GLY A 586 -7.82 35.81 -3.69
CA GLY A 586 -7.63 37.18 -4.17
C GLY A 586 -6.39 37.89 -3.63
N ARG A 587 -5.43 37.16 -3.06
CA ARG A 587 -4.15 37.69 -2.56
C ARG A 587 -2.99 37.34 -3.49
N ASN A 588 -1.85 37.95 -3.20
CA ASN A 588 -0.60 37.63 -3.88
C ASN A 588 0.51 37.51 -2.84
N SER A 589 1.44 36.58 -3.05
CA SER A 589 2.74 36.56 -2.39
C SER A 589 3.83 36.98 -3.38
N ASP A 590 4.90 37.58 -2.87
CA ASP A 590 6.08 37.99 -3.65
C ASP A 590 7.28 37.16 -3.14
N LEU A 591 7.53 36.02 -3.78
CA LEU A 591 8.52 35.00 -3.40
C LEU A 591 9.92 35.35 -3.94
N SER A 592 10.91 35.47 -3.05
CA SER A 592 12.32 35.63 -3.38
C SER A 592 13.00 34.29 -3.70
N VAL A 593 13.01 33.88 -4.98
CA VAL A 593 13.80 32.74 -5.46
C VAL A 593 15.29 33.13 -5.50
N ARG A 594 16.17 32.36 -4.86
CA ARG A 594 17.59 32.72 -4.63
C ARG A 594 18.55 31.55 -4.90
N LEU A 595 19.39 31.68 -5.92
CA LEU A 595 20.43 30.71 -6.27
C LEU A 595 21.79 31.10 -5.65
N VAL A 596 22.44 30.15 -4.99
CA VAL A 596 23.80 30.30 -4.42
C VAL A 596 24.79 29.44 -5.21
N ILE A 597 25.92 29.99 -5.66
CA ILE A 597 26.98 29.18 -6.30
C ILE A 597 28.07 28.87 -5.26
N PRO A 598 28.38 27.59 -4.96
CA PRO A 598 29.45 27.23 -4.03
C PRO A 598 30.81 27.83 -4.39
N GLN A 599 31.62 28.19 -3.39
CA GLN A 599 32.98 28.74 -3.57
C GLN A 599 33.92 27.77 -4.30
N ASN A 600 33.63 26.48 -4.20
CA ASN A 600 34.36 25.34 -4.79
C ASN A 600 33.65 24.75 -6.04
N TYR A 601 32.63 25.41 -6.58
CA TYR A 601 31.95 24.94 -7.79
C TYR A 601 32.89 25.00 -9.01
N ASN A 602 33.05 23.88 -9.72
CA ASN A 602 34.05 23.74 -10.80
C ASN A 602 33.45 23.56 -12.19
N SER A 603 32.14 23.35 -12.31
CA SER A 603 31.46 23.19 -13.61
C SER A 603 31.24 24.53 -14.29
N ASN A 604 31.09 24.52 -15.62
CA ASN A 604 30.93 25.71 -16.46
C ASN A 604 29.98 25.40 -17.63
N GLY A 605 28.97 26.23 -17.85
CA GLY A 605 28.02 26.07 -18.96
C GLY A 605 26.86 27.06 -18.88
N GLN A 606 25.88 26.90 -19.76
CA GLN A 606 24.49 27.26 -19.44
C GLN A 606 23.91 26.14 -18.57
N LYS A 607 23.02 26.49 -17.66
CA LYS A 607 22.49 25.64 -16.60
C LYS A 607 21.00 25.97 -16.44
N SER A 608 20.14 24.97 -16.31
CA SER A 608 18.68 25.11 -16.32
C SER A 608 18.03 24.04 -15.45
N ALA A 609 16.92 24.40 -14.81
CA ALA A 609 16.05 23.55 -14.03
C ALA A 609 14.65 24.17 -14.06
N ASP A 610 13.62 23.34 -13.91
CA ASP A 610 12.26 23.80 -13.71
C ASP A 610 11.99 24.05 -12.21
N LEU A 611 11.07 24.98 -11.95
CA LEU A 611 10.56 25.30 -10.61
C LEU A 611 9.04 25.17 -10.66
N ILE A 612 8.57 23.99 -10.28
CA ILE A 612 7.16 23.62 -10.23
C ILE A 612 6.60 24.11 -8.90
N PHE A 613 5.37 24.65 -8.92
CA PHE A 613 4.64 24.97 -7.68
C PHE A 613 3.47 24.01 -7.55
N TRP A 614 3.51 23.20 -6.52
CA TRP A 614 2.39 22.37 -6.09
C TRP A 614 1.38 23.24 -5.34
N ALA A 615 0.08 22.88 -5.37
CA ALA A 615 -0.97 23.76 -4.86
C ALA A 615 -2.19 23.01 -4.30
N SER A 616 -2.24 22.89 -2.98
CA SER A 616 -3.46 22.50 -2.24
C SER A 616 -4.25 23.74 -1.79
N SER A 617 -5.46 23.56 -1.26
CA SER A 617 -6.23 24.67 -0.65
C SER A 617 -5.87 24.89 0.82
N ASN A 618 -5.96 26.14 1.31
CA ASN A 618 -6.09 26.44 2.75
C ASN A 618 -7.55 26.69 3.12
#